data_AF-A0A089LR50-F1
#
_entry.id   AF-A0A089LR50-F1
#
_cell.length_a   1.000
_cell.length_b   1.000
_cell.length_c   1.000
_cell.angle_alpha   90.00
_cell.angle_beta   90.00
_cell.angle_gamma   90.00
#
_symmetry.space_group_name_H-M   'P 1'
#
loop_
_entity.id
_entity.type
_entity.pdbx_description
1 polymer ?
#
loop_
_entity_poly.entity_id
_entity_poly.type
_entity_poly.pdbx_seq_one_letter_code
_entity_poly.pdbx_strand_id
1 'polypeptide(L)'
;MLRGQQLFIHLGLLLAAFLLPVAILKLLFIIFSEFYTKGFMTGLGQALICILMIAVNVITMIMSSERIQDGKIKDVKKYILLVVFFSVFTQITLSLIIENPFIDPPTPHLF
;
A
#
# COMPACT_ATOMS: atom_id res chain seq x y z
N MET A 1 -24.02 -18.26 5.19
CA MET A 1 -23.68 -16.82 5.15
C MET A 1 -24.44 -16.21 3.98
N LEU A 2 -25.29 -15.20 4.20
CA LEU A 2 -26.13 -14.62 3.14
C LEU A 2 -25.26 -13.93 2.09
N ARG A 3 -25.52 -14.17 0.79
CA ARG A 3 -24.78 -13.59 -0.36
C ARG A 3 -24.47 -12.10 -0.21
N GLY A 4 -25.36 -11.32 0.41
CA GLY A 4 -25.15 -9.89 0.68
C GLY A 4 -23.95 -9.60 1.59
N GLN A 5 -23.75 -10.37 2.67
CA GLN A 5 -22.64 -10.17 3.61
C GLN A 5 -21.27 -10.42 2.97
N GLN A 6 -21.18 -11.38 2.05
CA GLN A 6 -19.94 -11.64 1.29
C GLN A 6 -19.60 -10.47 0.36
N LEU A 7 -20.62 -9.86 -0.25
CA LEU A 7 -20.47 -8.72 -1.15
C LEU A 7 -19.95 -7.47 -0.41
N PHE A 8 -20.46 -7.19 0.80
CA PHE A 8 -19.95 -6.12 1.65
C PHE A 8 -18.51 -6.36 2.11
N ILE A 9 -18.14 -7.60 2.42
CA ILE A 9 -16.77 -7.95 2.82
C ILE A 9 -15.80 -7.76 1.64
N HIS A 10 -16.17 -8.18 0.44
CA HIS A 10 -15.35 -7.99 -0.76
C HIS A 10 -15.20 -6.52 -1.14
N LEU A 11 -16.29 -5.75 -1.06
CA LEU A 11 -16.24 -4.31 -1.33
C LEU A 11 -15.35 -3.58 -0.31
N GLY A 12 -15.48 -3.93 0.98
CA GLY A 12 -14.64 -3.37 2.04
C GLY A 12 -13.16 -3.73 1.88
N LEU A 13 -12.85 -4.96 1.49
CA LEU A 13 -11.48 -5.41 1.19
C LEU A 13 -10.90 -4.69 -0.03
N LEU A 14 -11.70 -4.47 -1.08
CA LEU A 14 -11.26 -3.76 -2.29
C LEU A 14 -10.95 -2.29 -1.97
N LEU A 15 -11.82 -1.64 -1.19
CA LEU A 15 -11.57 -0.29 -0.69
C LEU A 15 -10.32 -0.25 0.17
N ALA A 16 -10.12 -1.21 1.08
CA ALA A 16 -8.91 -1.27 1.92
C ALA A 16 -7.64 -1.49 1.08
N ALA A 17 -7.69 -2.35 0.06
CA ALA A 17 -6.56 -2.62 -0.83
C ALA A 17 -6.09 -1.37 -1.59
N PHE A 18 -6.99 -0.44 -1.89
CA PHE A 18 -6.69 0.84 -2.54
C PHE A 18 -6.36 1.97 -1.54
N LEU A 19 -7.19 2.14 -0.52
CA LEU A 19 -7.08 3.24 0.44
C LEU A 19 -5.84 3.11 1.32
N LEU A 20 -5.44 1.89 1.68
CA LEU A 20 -4.29 1.69 2.56
C LEU A 20 -2.99 2.19 1.90
N PRO A 21 -2.64 1.80 0.65
CA PRO A 21 -1.47 2.37 -0.02
C PRO A 21 -1.51 3.87 -0.19
N VAL A 22 -2.66 4.42 -0.56
CA VAL A 22 -2.82 5.87 -0.74
C VAL A 22 -2.66 6.60 0.59
N ALA A 23 -3.19 6.06 1.69
CA ALA A 23 -3.03 6.62 3.02
C ALA A 23 -1.57 6.62 3.46
N ILE A 24 -0.82 5.54 3.22
CA ILE A 24 0.62 5.46 3.52
C ILE A 24 1.39 6.50 2.70
N LEU A 25 1.11 6.61 1.39
CA LEU A 25 1.74 7.62 0.53
C LEU A 25 1.50 9.03 1.07
N LYS A 26 0.24 9.38 1.39
CA LYS A 26 -0.09 10.69 1.95
C LYS A 26 0.58 10.93 3.30
N LEU A 27 0.65 9.91 4.16
CA LEU A 27 1.33 9.99 5.44
C LEU A 27 2.82 10.31 5.25
N LEU A 28 3.51 9.64 4.33
CA LEU A 28 4.91 9.92 4.01
C LEU A 28 5.10 11.35 3.49
N PHE A 29 4.24 11.81 2.59
CA PHE A 29 4.26 13.20 2.09
C PHE A 29 4.07 14.26 3.18
N ILE A 30 3.26 13.96 4.21
CA ILE A 30 3.05 14.85 5.35
C ILE A 30 4.29 14.84 6.26
N ILE A 31 4.78 13.65 6.62
CA ILE A 31 5.91 13.47 7.54
C ILE A 31 7.20 14.05 6.96
N PHE A 32 7.47 13.81 5.68
CA PHE A 32 8.70 14.25 5.00
C PHE A 32 8.44 15.36 3.98
N SER A 33 7.48 16.25 4.28
CA SER A 33 7.07 17.33 3.36
C SER A 33 8.23 18.17 2.83
N GLU A 34 9.22 18.49 3.68
CA GLU A 34 10.42 19.22 3.26
C GLU A 34 11.20 18.52 2.15
N PHE A 35 11.36 17.20 2.22
CA PHE A 35 12.09 16.42 1.21
C PHE A 35 11.42 16.56 -0.17
N TYR A 36 10.10 16.43 -0.24
CA TYR A 36 9.35 16.51 -1.51
C TYR A 36 9.25 17.91 -2.10
N THR A 37 9.53 18.95 -1.31
CA THR A 37 9.57 20.35 -1.79
C THR A 37 10.94 20.75 -2.35
N LYS A 38 12.01 20.02 -2.00
CA LYS A 38 13.40 20.38 -2.34
C LYS A 38 13.90 19.73 -3.64
N GLY A 39 13.42 18.54 -3.99
CA GLY A 39 13.93 17.77 -5.13
C GLY A 39 13.11 17.93 -6.41
N PHE A 40 13.78 17.86 -7.56
CA PHE A 40 13.09 17.63 -8.83
C PHE A 40 12.68 16.16 -8.91
N MET A 41 11.39 15.88 -9.19
CA MET A 41 10.82 14.53 -9.27
C MET A 41 10.75 13.73 -7.96
N THR A 42 11.04 14.32 -6.80
CA THR A 42 10.81 13.66 -5.50
C THR A 42 9.33 13.36 -5.30
N GLY A 43 9.00 12.13 -4.94
CA GLY A 43 7.64 11.63 -4.74
C GLY A 43 7.13 10.75 -5.88
N LEU A 44 7.79 10.74 -7.06
CA LEU A 44 7.43 9.87 -8.17
C LEU A 44 7.76 8.40 -7.88
N GLY A 45 8.90 8.14 -7.23
CA GLY A 45 9.28 6.78 -6.82
C GLY A 45 8.28 6.20 -5.82
N GLN A 46 7.85 7.01 -4.85
CA GLN A 46 6.84 6.58 -3.89
C GLN A 46 5.44 6.44 -4.50
N ALA A 47 5.08 7.30 -5.47
CA ALA A 47 3.85 7.13 -6.24
C ALA A 47 3.86 5.81 -7.03
N LEU A 48 4.99 5.44 -7.64
CA LEU A 48 5.15 4.16 -8.33
C LEU A 48 5.02 2.98 -7.36
N ILE A 49 5.65 3.05 -6.19
CA ILE A 49 5.49 2.04 -5.14
C ILE A 49 4.03 1.95 -4.67
N CYS A 50 3.34 3.07 -4.53
CA CYS A 50 1.92 3.07 -4.18
C CYS A 50 1.08 2.31 -5.21
N ILE A 51 1.28 2.57 -6.52
CA ILE A 51 0.56 1.87 -7.59
C ILE A 51 0.88 0.37 -7.57
N LEU A 52 2.15 0.01 -7.39
CA LEU A 52 2.58 -1.39 -7.29
C LEU A 52 1.92 -2.09 -6.10
N MET A 53 1.88 -1.45 -4.94
CA MET A 53 1.27 -2.00 -3.74
C MET A 53 -0.25 -2.16 -3.86
N ILE A 54 -0.93 -1.25 -4.59
CA ILE A 54 -2.34 -1.42 -4.94
C ILE A 54 -2.51 -2.70 -5.77
N ALA A 55 -1.70 -2.90 -6.80
CA ALA A 55 -1.78 -4.10 -7.64
C ALA A 55 -1.54 -5.39 -6.82
N VAL A 56 -0.50 -5.40 -5.97
CA VAL A 56 -0.19 -6.54 -5.09
C VAL A 56 -1.34 -6.82 -4.11
N ASN A 57 -1.90 -5.80 -3.48
CA ASN A 57 -3.02 -5.96 -2.55
C ASN A 57 -4.27 -6.49 -3.26
N VAL A 58 -4.58 -6.02 -4.47
CA VAL A 58 -5.71 -6.49 -5.28
C VAL A 58 -5.52 -7.97 -5.68
N ILE A 59 -4.33 -8.35 -6.16
CA ILE A 59 -4.05 -9.75 -6.53
C ILE A 59 -4.15 -10.65 -5.29
N THR A 60 -3.55 -10.22 -4.18
CA THR A 60 -3.60 -10.96 -2.91
C THR A 60 -5.05 -11.15 -2.47
N MET A 61 -5.89 -10.12 -2.60
CA MET A 61 -7.32 -10.20 -2.27
C MET A 61 -8.05 -11.23 -3.14
N ILE A 62 -7.84 -11.22 -4.46
CA ILE A 62 -8.48 -12.15 -5.40
C ILE A 62 -8.09 -13.59 -5.04
N MET A 63 -6.78 -13.87 -4.89
CA MET A 63 -6.27 -15.19 -4.52
C MET A 63 -6.78 -15.65 -3.15
N SER A 64 -6.93 -14.72 -2.20
CA SER A 64 -7.44 -15.01 -0.87
C SER A 64 -8.93 -15.31 -0.87
N SER A 65 -9.70 -14.63 -1.72
CA SER A 65 -11.14 -14.85 -1.83
C SER A 65 -11.45 -16.29 -2.25
N GLU A 66 -10.75 -16.80 -3.25
CA GLU A 66 -10.86 -18.20 -3.69
C GLU A 66 -10.53 -19.17 -2.54
N ARG A 67 -9.43 -18.93 -1.82
CA ARG A 67 -9.01 -19.79 -0.70
C ARG A 67 -9.94 -19.72 0.51
N ILE A 68 -10.60 -18.59 0.75
CA ILE A 68 -11.61 -18.43 1.81
C ILE A 68 -12.89 -19.18 1.42
N GLN A 69 -13.32 -19.10 0.16
CA GLN A 69 -14.49 -19.83 -0.33
C GLN A 69 -14.29 -21.35 -0.27
N ASP A 70 -13.06 -21.82 -0.56
CA ASP A 70 -12.65 -23.22 -0.43
C ASP A 70 -12.55 -23.70 1.04
N GLY A 71 -12.72 -22.83 2.04
CA GLY A 71 -12.59 -23.17 3.46
C GLY A 71 -11.16 -23.49 3.91
N LYS A 72 -10.14 -23.20 3.08
CA LYS A 72 -8.72 -23.43 3.40
C LYS A 72 -8.19 -22.45 4.46
N ILE A 73 -8.77 -21.26 4.53
CA ILE A 73 -8.42 -20.24 5.53
C ILE A 73 -9.46 -20.30 6.66
N LYS A 74 -9.06 -20.90 7.80
CA LYS A 74 -9.91 -21.03 8.99
C LYS A 74 -10.06 -19.71 9.75
N ASP A 75 -8.97 -18.94 9.88
CA ASP A 75 -8.93 -17.67 10.63
C ASP A 75 -8.80 -16.45 9.70
N VAL A 76 -9.90 -16.07 9.05
CA VAL A 76 -9.94 -14.96 8.09
C VAL A 76 -9.45 -13.64 8.71
N LYS A 77 -9.80 -13.34 9.96
CA LYS A 77 -9.38 -12.11 10.66
C LYS A 77 -7.86 -12.04 10.84
N LYS A 78 -7.24 -13.13 11.31
CA LYS A 78 -5.79 -13.20 11.53
C LYS A 78 -5.04 -13.12 10.21
N TYR A 79 -5.57 -13.74 9.16
CA TYR A 79 -5.01 -13.67 7.82
C TYR A 79 -5.04 -12.23 7.26
N ILE A 80 -6.19 -11.55 7.34
CA ILE A 80 -6.32 -10.15 6.89
C ILE A 80 -5.35 -9.25 7.67
N LEU A 81 -5.27 -9.40 8.99
CA LEU A 81 -4.35 -8.61 9.83
C LEU A 81 -2.89 -8.79 9.39
N LEU A 82 -2.49 -10.03 9.10
CA LEU A 82 -1.14 -10.36 8.65
C LEU A 82 -0.86 -9.73 7.27
N VAL A 83 -1.78 -9.85 6.31
CA VAL A 83 -1.64 -9.22 4.99
C VAL A 83 -1.52 -7.70 5.10
N VAL A 84 -2.36 -7.06 5.91
CA VAL A 84 -2.29 -5.61 6.15
C VAL A 84 -0.94 -5.22 6.76
N PHE A 85 -0.48 -5.95 7.77
CA PHE A 85 0.82 -5.69 8.40
C PHE A 85 1.98 -5.78 7.39
N PHE A 86 2.04 -6.87 6.61
CA PHE A 86 3.07 -7.04 5.58
C PHE A 86 2.97 -5.98 4.48
N SER A 87 1.76 -5.60 4.07
CA SER A 87 1.55 -4.56 3.05
C SER A 87 2.08 -3.20 3.53
N VAL A 88 1.71 -2.79 4.76
CA VAL A 88 2.19 -1.55 5.37
C VAL A 88 3.71 -1.55 5.49
N PHE A 89 4.27 -2.61 6.09
CA PHE A 89 5.70 -2.74 6.30
C PHE A 89 6.49 -2.69 4.98
N THR A 90 6.04 -3.44 3.98
CA THR A 90 6.69 -3.52 2.67
C THR A 90 6.61 -2.18 1.94
N GLN A 91 5.46 -1.52 1.94
CA GLN A 91 5.30 -0.23 1.28
C GLN A 91 6.19 0.85 1.90
N ILE A 92 6.20 0.96 3.23
CA ILE A 92 7.06 1.93 3.93
C ILE A 92 8.52 1.64 3.62
N THR A 93 8.95 0.38 3.78
CA THR A 93 10.35 -0.01 3.56
C THR A 93 10.78 0.28 2.12
N LEU A 94 10.01 -0.13 1.11
CA LEU A 94 10.31 0.14 -0.29
C LEU A 94 10.31 1.64 -0.60
N SER A 95 9.36 2.39 -0.04
CA SER A 95 9.28 3.85 -0.24
C SER A 95 10.52 4.55 0.30
N LEU A 96 11.03 4.14 1.47
CA LEU A 96 12.25 4.68 2.08
C LEU A 96 13.53 4.23 1.36
N ILE A 97 13.55 3.03 0.78
CA ILE A 97 14.70 2.54 -0.01
C ILE A 97 14.81 3.29 -1.34
N ILE A 98 13.69 3.49 -2.04
CA ILE A 98 13.69 4.13 -3.36
C ILE A 98 13.89 5.64 -3.24
N GLU A 99 13.16 6.29 -2.33
CA GLU A 99 13.32 7.70 -2.03
C GLU A 99 13.64 7.81 -0.55
N ASN A 100 14.92 7.97 -0.24
CA ASN A 100 15.38 8.09 1.13
C ASN A 100 15.24 9.55 1.60
N PRO A 101 14.25 9.89 2.45
CA PRO A 101 14.05 11.25 2.90
C PRO A 101 15.09 11.72 3.93
N PHE A 102 15.96 10.82 4.39
CA PHE A 102 17.04 11.13 5.34
C PHE A 102 18.31 11.62 4.65
N ILE A 103 18.36 11.57 3.32
CA ILE A 103 19.47 12.08 2.50
C ILE A 103 18.89 13.17 1.61
N ASP A 104 19.55 14.34 1.56
CA ASP A 104 19.07 15.43 0.73
C ASP A 104 18.97 14.99 -0.74
N PRO A 105 17.85 15.32 -1.44
CA PRO A 105 17.69 14.95 -2.82
C PRO A 105 18.71 15.72 -3.67
N PRO A 106 19.20 15.13 -4.78
CA PRO A 106 20.08 15.83 -5.70
C PRO A 106 19.36 17.10 -6.18
N THR A 107 19.88 18.26 -5.80
CA THR A 107 19.37 19.53 -6.29
C THR A 107 19.67 19.62 -7.78
N PRO A 108 18.67 19.89 -8.65
CA PRO A 108 18.95 20.11 -10.05
C PRO A 108 19.85 21.36 -10.15
N HIS A 109 21.13 21.17 -10.48
CA HIS A 109 21.98 22.25 -10.96
C HIS A 109 21.47 22.60 -12.37
N LEU A 110 20.41 23.39 -12.42
CA LEU A 110 19.93 24.02 -13.65
C LEU A 110 20.78 25.27 -13.97
N PHE A 111 22.11 25.14 -13.92
CA PHE A 111 23.08 26.10 -14.47
C PHE A 111 24.42 25.40 -14.71
#